data_AF-A0A386CB59-F1
#
_entry.id   AF-A0A386CB59-F1
#
_cell.length_a   1.000
_cell.length_b   1.000
_cell.length_c   1.000
_cell.angle_alpha   90.00
_cell.angle_beta   90.00
_cell.angle_gamma   90.00
#
_symmetry.space_group_name_H-M   'P 1'
#
loop_
_entity.id
_entity.type
_entity.pdbx_description
1 polymer ?
#
loop_
_entity_poly.entity_id
_entity_poly.type
_entity_poly.pdbx_seq_one_letter_code
_entity_poly.pdbx_strand_id
1 'polypeptide(L)'
;MLEDFLQFLGFIFLDIIEIMLTLKLFSFVSAIPLRLKNIFYLSLSMVLFQVVFWAFFPDHFILDVVMLAQFLFFALIALYYGKSIKAKFLMFYAFFPLVSISLVKRFIVFFVMPLFGMPYSVVKHNTLLIYSITCFSIFLIYRCIQVFHFDFSTWRQYFQSHRASKLLVFTNSSMALYYLCVQGIDVMSPSLSGLATTTARSIIVLFYFILFLTLLIHLERYVK
;
A
#
# COMPACT_ATOMS: atom_id res chain seq x y z
N MET A 1 -27.76 5.10 18.04
CA MET A 1 -27.82 6.25 17.10
C MET A 1 -26.66 7.23 17.30
N LEU A 2 -26.50 7.85 18.48
CA LEU A 2 -25.36 8.77 18.71
C LEU A 2 -24.01 8.03 18.75
N GLU A 3 -23.94 6.88 19.45
CA GLU A 3 -22.72 6.06 19.53
C GLU A 3 -22.30 5.51 18.16
N ASP A 4 -23.25 4.95 17.40
CA ASP A 4 -23.00 4.44 16.05
C ASP A 4 -22.49 5.53 15.10
N PHE A 5 -23.05 6.74 15.22
CA PHE A 5 -22.63 7.90 14.44
C PHE A 5 -21.21 8.36 14.81
N LEU A 6 -20.88 8.40 16.10
CA LEU A 6 -19.53 8.73 16.56
C LEU A 6 -18.50 7.68 16.13
N GLN A 7 -18.88 6.40 16.16
CA GLN A 7 -18.03 5.31 15.71
C GLN A 7 -17.76 5.39 14.20
N PHE A 8 -18.79 5.67 13.41
CA PHE A 8 -18.67 5.91 11.97
C PHE A 8 -17.74 7.10 11.66
N LEU A 9 -17.93 8.23 12.35
CA LEU A 9 -17.06 9.40 12.20
C LEU A 9 -15.60 9.08 12.58
N GLY A 10 -15.40 8.27 13.62
CA GLY A 10 -14.08 7.79 14.03
C GLY A 10 -13.38 6.98 12.94
N PHE A 11 -14.10 6.11 12.22
CA PHE A 11 -13.53 5.35 11.10
C PHE A 11 -13.16 6.23 9.91
N ILE A 12 -14.00 7.20 9.54
CA ILE A 12 -13.68 8.19 8.50
C ILE A 12 -12.40 8.95 8.85
N PHE A 13 -12.25 9.35 10.11
CA PHE A 13 -11.06 10.08 10.55
C PHE A 13 -9.80 9.23 10.43
N LEU A 14 -9.87 7.94 10.79
CA LEU A 14 -8.77 7.00 10.64
C LEU A 14 -8.40 6.76 9.18
N ASP A 15 -9.38 6.61 8.29
CA ASP A 15 -9.16 6.50 6.83
C ASP A 15 -8.45 7.74 6.28
N ILE A 16 -8.88 8.93 6.67
CA ILE A 16 -8.21 10.18 6.28
C ILE A 16 -6.75 10.16 6.72
N ILE A 17 -6.46 9.79 7.97
CA ILE A 17 -5.09 9.71 8.48
C ILE A 17 -4.27 8.70 7.69
N GLU A 18 -4.79 7.50 7.45
CA GLU A 18 -4.09 6.45 6.70
C GLU A 18 -3.71 6.94 5.28
N ILE A 19 -4.64 7.56 4.57
CA ILE A 19 -4.39 8.08 3.22
C ILE A 19 -3.43 9.27 3.26
N MET A 20 -3.54 10.16 4.24
CA MET A 20 -2.61 11.28 4.42
C MET A 20 -1.18 10.79 4.64
N LEU A 21 -1.00 9.79 5.52
CA LEU A 21 0.31 9.20 5.79
C LEU A 21 0.87 8.47 4.56
N THR A 22 0.02 7.77 3.82
CA THR A 22 0.41 7.10 2.57
C THR A 22 0.83 8.11 1.49
N LEU A 23 0.09 9.21 1.33
CA LEU A 23 0.45 10.31 0.42
C LEU A 23 1.73 11.03 0.87
N LYS A 24 1.97 11.13 2.17
CA LYS A 24 3.21 11.68 2.70
C LYS A 24 4.40 10.78 2.37
N LEU A 25 4.24 9.46 2.50
CA LEU A 25 5.23 8.48 2.09
C LEU A 25 5.47 8.51 0.57
N PHE A 26 4.41 8.62 -0.23
CA PHE A 26 4.50 8.83 -1.68
C PHE A 26 5.33 10.08 -2.03
N SER A 27 5.03 11.21 -1.39
CA SER A 27 5.74 12.47 -1.63
C SER A 27 7.21 12.37 -1.23
N PHE A 28 7.51 11.65 -0.15
CA PHE A 28 8.87 11.38 0.31
C PHE A 28 9.66 10.51 -0.67
N VAL A 29 9.07 9.40 -1.13
CA VAL A 29 9.71 8.44 -2.06
C VAL A 29 9.92 9.05 -3.45
N SER A 30 8.93 9.79 -3.96
CA SER A 30 8.97 10.34 -5.32
C SER A 30 9.77 11.65 -5.44
N ALA A 31 10.10 12.28 -4.31
CA ALA A 31 10.53 13.69 -4.21
C ALA A 31 9.63 14.67 -4.98
N ILE A 32 8.36 14.31 -5.22
CA ILE A 32 7.34 15.22 -5.71
C ILE A 32 6.78 15.92 -4.46
N PRO A 33 7.05 17.23 -4.26
CA PRO A 33 6.63 17.92 -3.04
C PRO A 33 5.12 18.15 -3.05
N LEU A 34 4.38 17.35 -2.26
CA LEU A 34 2.97 17.57 -2.00
C LEU A 34 2.83 18.46 -0.75
N ARG A 35 2.23 19.64 -0.91
CA ARG A 35 1.89 20.51 0.22
C ARG A 35 0.88 19.81 1.12
N LEU A 36 0.95 20.03 2.43
CA LEU A 36 0.02 19.43 3.40
C LEU A 36 -1.45 19.73 3.07
N LYS A 37 -1.75 20.94 2.57
CA LYS A 37 -3.07 21.32 2.04
C LYS A 37 -3.54 20.39 0.91
N ASN A 38 -2.66 20.07 -0.04
CA ASN A 38 -3.00 19.18 -1.15
C ASN A 38 -3.16 17.73 -0.67
N ILE A 39 -2.29 17.28 0.24
CA ILE A 39 -2.40 15.95 0.87
C ILE A 39 -3.77 15.81 1.55
N PHE A 40 -4.19 16.82 2.31
CA PHE A 40 -5.49 16.81 2.98
C PHE A 40 -6.66 16.73 1.99
N TYR A 41 -6.70 17.57 0.95
CA TYR A 41 -7.79 17.51 -0.03
C TYR A 41 -7.82 16.24 -0.86
N LEU A 42 -6.65 15.71 -1.24
CA LEU A 42 -6.57 14.42 -1.94
C LEU A 42 -7.09 13.29 -1.05
N SER A 43 -6.73 13.30 0.24
CA SER A 43 -7.22 12.31 1.21
C SER A 43 -8.74 12.42 1.37
N LEU A 44 -9.25 13.64 1.56
CA LEU A 44 -10.69 13.88 1.65
C LEU A 44 -11.43 13.42 0.39
N SER A 45 -10.90 13.70 -0.80
CA SER A 45 -11.49 13.25 -2.06
C SER A 45 -11.58 11.73 -2.14
N MET A 46 -10.56 11.01 -1.67
CA MET A 46 -10.56 9.55 -1.72
C MET A 46 -11.54 8.95 -0.71
N VAL A 47 -11.61 9.50 0.49
CA VAL A 47 -12.59 9.05 1.51
C VAL A 47 -14.03 9.37 1.09
N LEU A 48 -14.27 10.54 0.48
CA LEU A 48 -15.58 10.85 -0.08
C LEU A 48 -15.98 9.85 -1.18
N PHE A 49 -15.04 9.49 -2.06
CA PHE A 49 -15.28 8.44 -3.04
C PHE A 49 -15.64 7.10 -2.37
N GLN A 50 -14.92 6.70 -1.31
CA GLN A 50 -15.21 5.48 -0.56
C GLN A 50 -16.60 5.50 0.09
N VAL A 51 -16.96 6.61 0.76
CA VAL A 51 -18.26 6.78 1.42
C VAL A 51 -19.41 6.76 0.42
N VAL A 52 -19.26 7.49 -0.70
CA VAL A 52 -20.25 7.48 -1.79
C VAL A 52 -20.39 6.09 -2.37
N PHE A 53 -19.28 5.44 -2.70
CA PHE A 53 -19.31 4.09 -3.26
C PHE A 53 -20.00 3.09 -2.33
N TRP A 54 -19.69 3.16 -1.03
CA TRP A 54 -20.33 2.33 0.00
C TRP A 54 -21.85 2.57 0.08
N ALA A 55 -22.30 3.82 -0.04
CA ALA A 55 -23.72 4.16 0.01
C ALA A 55 -24.52 3.64 -1.22
N PHE A 56 -23.91 3.62 -2.40
CA PHE A 56 -24.61 3.22 -3.65
C PHE A 56 -24.49 1.73 -3.98
N PHE A 57 -23.43 1.06 -3.52
CA PHE A 57 -23.13 -0.33 -3.87
C PHE A 57 -22.75 -1.19 -2.65
N PRO A 58 -23.62 -1.29 -1.63
CA PRO A 58 -23.31 -2.03 -0.40
C PRO A 58 -23.04 -3.53 -0.68
N ASP A 59 -23.75 -4.12 -1.64
CA ASP A 59 -23.68 -5.57 -1.94
C ASP A 59 -22.62 -5.97 -2.97
N HIS A 60 -22.01 -5.00 -3.68
CA HIS A 60 -21.02 -5.27 -4.74
C HIS A 60 -19.57 -5.17 -4.26
N PHE A 61 -19.35 -5.40 -2.95
CA PHE A 61 -18.03 -5.52 -2.32
C PHE A 61 -17.29 -6.82 -2.69
N ILE A 62 -17.57 -7.38 -3.87
CA ILE A 62 -17.10 -8.69 -4.32
C ILE A 62 -15.75 -8.60 -5.01
N LEU A 63 -15.45 -7.48 -5.68
CA LEU A 63 -14.09 -7.02 -5.92
C LEU A 63 -13.89 -5.87 -4.95
N ASP A 64 -12.76 -5.79 -4.26
CA ASP A 64 -12.46 -4.67 -3.38
C ASP A 64 -12.17 -3.42 -4.25
N VAL A 65 -13.21 -2.90 -4.93
CA VAL A 65 -13.18 -1.82 -5.94
C VAL A 65 -12.52 -0.59 -5.34
N VAL A 66 -12.70 -0.39 -4.04
CA VAL A 66 -12.02 0.63 -3.24
C VAL A 66 -10.50 0.50 -3.33
N MET A 67 -9.95 -0.71 -3.21
CA MET A 67 -8.51 -0.96 -3.30
C MET A 67 -7.96 -0.76 -4.70
N LEU A 68 -8.71 -1.17 -5.73
CA LEU A 68 -8.33 -0.90 -7.13
C LEU A 68 -8.40 0.61 -7.43
N ALA A 69 -9.42 1.29 -6.91
CA ALA A 69 -9.55 2.74 -6.99
C ALA A 69 -8.39 3.44 -6.28
N GLN A 70 -7.93 2.96 -5.12
CA GLN A 70 -6.72 3.47 -4.46
C GLN A 70 -5.48 3.31 -5.35
N PHE A 71 -5.31 2.13 -5.95
CA PHE A 71 -4.19 1.87 -6.85
C PHE A 71 -4.16 2.82 -8.05
N LEU A 72 -5.32 3.04 -8.68
CA LEU A 72 -5.48 3.99 -9.78
C LEU A 72 -5.32 5.44 -9.32
N PHE A 73 -5.84 5.79 -8.13
CA PHE A 73 -5.74 7.12 -7.55
C PHE A 73 -4.29 7.56 -7.36
N PHE A 74 -3.44 6.70 -6.79
CA PHE A 74 -2.01 6.99 -6.65
C PHE A 74 -1.29 7.07 -8.00
N ALA A 75 -1.66 6.23 -8.97
CA ALA A 75 -1.12 6.32 -10.33
C ALA A 75 -1.50 7.66 -11.01
N LEU A 76 -2.75 8.10 -10.87
CA LEU A 76 -3.23 9.39 -11.40
C LEU A 76 -2.52 10.58 -10.74
N ILE A 77 -2.33 10.54 -9.41
CA ILE A 77 -1.55 11.57 -8.70
C ILE A 77 -0.11 11.63 -9.23
N ALA A 78 0.53 10.47 -9.40
CA ALA A 78 1.88 10.41 -9.93
C ALA A 78 1.96 11.01 -11.34
N LEU A 79 1.02 10.68 -12.23
CA LEU A 79 0.95 11.24 -13.58
C LEU A 79 0.66 12.74 -13.59
N TYR A 80 -0.25 13.20 -12.73
CA TYR A 80 -0.65 14.61 -12.67
C TYR A 80 0.46 15.52 -12.15
N TYR A 81 1.11 15.15 -11.05
CA TYR A 81 2.15 15.97 -10.42
C TYR A 81 3.56 15.71 -10.97
N GLY A 82 3.78 14.56 -11.61
CA GLY A 82 5.10 14.10 -12.06
C GLY A 82 5.36 14.23 -13.55
N LYS A 83 4.77 15.23 -14.24
CA LYS A 83 4.79 15.37 -15.72
C LYS A 83 6.17 15.32 -16.39
N SER A 84 7.24 15.69 -15.68
CA SER A 84 8.62 15.66 -16.19
C SER A 84 9.35 14.32 -15.98
N ILE A 85 8.71 13.35 -15.33
CA ILE A 85 9.30 12.06 -14.95
C ILE A 85 8.79 10.97 -15.90
N LYS A 86 9.68 10.05 -16.31
CA LYS A 86 9.29 8.93 -17.18
C LYS A 86 8.26 8.03 -16.47
N ALA A 87 7.25 7.58 -17.21
CA ALA A 87 6.11 6.81 -16.68
C ALA A 87 6.51 5.60 -15.81
N LYS A 88 7.59 4.88 -16.16
CA LYS A 88 8.09 3.76 -15.37
C LYS A 88 8.46 4.11 -13.92
N PHE A 89 9.02 5.30 -13.68
CA PHE A 89 9.33 5.75 -12.32
C PHE A 89 8.07 6.24 -11.62
N LEU A 90 7.15 6.89 -12.34
CA LEU A 90 5.86 7.30 -11.79
C LEU A 90 5.06 6.11 -11.28
N MET A 91 5.03 5.00 -12.02
CA MET A 91 4.40 3.76 -11.57
C MET A 91 5.10 3.17 -10.34
N PHE A 92 6.43 3.18 -10.32
CA PHE A 92 7.18 2.74 -9.14
C PHE A 92 6.81 3.58 -7.91
N TYR A 93 6.82 4.91 -8.04
CA TYR A 93 6.48 5.83 -6.96
C TYR A 93 5.04 5.69 -6.50
N ALA A 94 4.09 5.45 -7.40
CA ALA A 94 2.69 5.23 -7.06
C ALA A 94 2.49 3.90 -6.30
N PHE A 95 3.13 2.82 -6.76
CA PHE A 95 2.88 1.47 -6.25
C PHE A 95 3.68 1.18 -4.98
N PHE A 96 4.89 1.73 -4.87
CA PHE A 96 5.80 1.45 -3.76
C PHE A 96 5.17 1.72 -2.39
N PRO A 97 4.55 2.89 -2.09
CA PRO A 97 3.92 3.14 -0.81
C PRO A 97 2.79 2.13 -0.52
N LEU A 98 1.88 1.93 -1.47
CA LEU A 98 0.73 1.04 -1.30
C LEU A 98 1.15 -0.41 -1.04
N VAL A 99 2.05 -0.92 -1.87
CA VAL A 99 2.51 -2.31 -1.78
C VAL A 99 3.36 -2.53 -0.55
N SER A 100 4.28 -1.62 -0.24
CA SER A 100 5.14 -1.74 0.95
C SER A 100 4.31 -1.74 2.23
N ILE A 101 3.33 -0.82 2.36
CA ILE A 101 2.45 -0.75 3.53
C ILE A 101 1.63 -2.03 3.64
N SER A 102 1.00 -2.47 2.55
CA SER A 102 0.23 -3.72 2.53
C SER A 102 1.08 -4.93 2.93
N LEU A 103 2.30 -5.00 2.39
CA LEU A 103 3.24 -6.09 2.62
C LEU A 103 3.76 -6.13 4.06
N VAL A 104 4.22 -5.01 4.60
CA VAL A 104 4.68 -4.91 6.00
C VAL A 104 3.53 -5.14 6.98
N LYS A 105 2.36 -4.54 6.74
CA LYS A 105 1.15 -4.77 7.55
C LYS A 105 0.79 -6.24 7.61
N ARG A 106 0.66 -6.88 6.45
CA ARG A 106 0.28 -8.30 6.37
C ARG A 106 1.36 -9.20 6.96
N PHE A 107 2.64 -8.85 6.80
CA PHE A 107 3.73 -9.57 7.44
C PHE A 107 3.61 -9.52 8.97
N ILE A 108 3.37 -8.33 9.54
CA ILE A 108 3.16 -8.18 11.00
C ILE A 108 1.94 -8.99 11.45
N VAL A 109 0.82 -8.87 10.74
CA VAL A 109 -0.43 -9.57 11.10
C VAL A 109 -0.29 -11.08 11.03
N PHE A 110 0.40 -11.63 10.03
CA PHE A 110 0.53 -13.08 9.86
C PHE A 110 1.67 -13.73 10.65
N PHE A 111 2.75 -13.00 10.90
CA PHE A 111 3.98 -13.60 11.46
C PHE A 111 4.40 -13.00 12.80
N VAL A 112 4.07 -11.75 13.09
CA VAL A 112 4.50 -11.07 14.33
C VAL A 112 3.41 -11.14 15.39
N MET A 113 2.16 -10.80 15.05
CA MET A 113 1.03 -10.82 16.00
C MET A 113 0.77 -12.20 16.64
N PRO A 114 0.87 -13.33 15.90
CA PRO A 114 0.69 -14.64 16.52
C PRO A 114 1.73 -14.97 17.59
N LEU A 115 2.93 -14.39 17.54
CA LEU A 115 3.96 -14.56 18.58
C LEU A 115 3.54 -13.95 19.92
N PHE A 116 2.60 -12.99 19.90
CA PHE A 116 2.01 -12.36 21.07
C PHE A 116 0.66 -12.97 21.46
N GLY A 117 0.31 -14.14 20.93
CA GLY A 117 -0.97 -14.81 21.18
C GLY A 117 -2.16 -14.16 20.48
N MET A 118 -1.93 -13.29 19.49
CA MET A 118 -2.97 -12.64 18.68
C MET A 118 -2.99 -13.22 17.26
N PRO A 119 -3.75 -14.31 17.00
CA PRO A 119 -3.87 -14.89 15.67
C PRO A 119 -4.65 -13.96 14.73
N TYR A 120 -4.51 -14.20 13.42
CA TYR A 120 -5.17 -13.40 12.37
C TYR A 120 -6.69 -13.23 12.59
N SER A 121 -7.39 -14.25 13.07
CA SER A 121 -8.82 -14.20 13.36
C SER A 121 -9.18 -13.12 14.37
N VAL A 122 -8.38 -12.95 15.43
CA VAL A 122 -8.59 -11.93 16.45
C VAL A 122 -8.24 -10.55 15.90
N VAL A 123 -7.12 -10.44 15.18
CA VAL A 123 -6.64 -9.17 14.61
C VAL A 123 -7.61 -8.61 13.57
N LYS A 124 -8.18 -9.46 12.71
CA LYS A 124 -9.10 -9.04 11.63
C LYS A 124 -10.36 -8.33 12.17
N HIS A 125 -10.83 -8.70 13.36
CA HIS A 125 -12.04 -8.13 13.96
C HIS A 125 -11.78 -6.86 14.80
N ASN A 126 -10.52 -6.50 15.04
CA ASN A 126 -10.17 -5.32 15.83
C ASN A 126 -9.68 -4.19 14.91
N THR A 127 -10.63 -3.34 14.49
CA THR A 127 -10.37 -2.23 13.57
C THR A 127 -9.29 -1.27 14.07
N LEU A 128 -9.33 -0.90 15.35
CA LEU A 128 -8.35 0.03 15.94
C LEU A 128 -6.93 -0.56 15.91
N LEU A 129 -6.81 -1.87 16.21
CA LEU A 129 -5.55 -2.58 16.14
C LEU A 129 -5.01 -2.65 14.71
N ILE A 130 -5.87 -2.90 13.70
CA ILE A 130 -5.47 -2.88 12.29
C ILE A 130 -4.91 -1.51 11.89
N TYR A 131 -5.60 -0.41 12.20
CA TYR A 131 -5.12 0.93 11.91
C TYR A 131 -3.79 1.23 12.63
N SER A 132 -3.65 0.79 13.88
CA SER A 132 -2.40 0.93 14.63
C SER A 132 -1.24 0.21 13.94
N ILE A 133 -1.48 -1.03 13.47
CA ILE A 133 -0.49 -1.79 12.69
C ILE A 133 -0.19 -1.08 11.36
N THR A 134 -1.19 -0.52 10.67
CA THR A 134 -0.97 0.23 9.42
C THR A 134 -0.05 1.43 9.66
N CYS A 135 -0.36 2.27 10.65
CA CYS A 135 0.46 3.43 11.02
C CYS A 135 1.89 3.00 11.40
N PHE A 136 2.02 1.94 12.19
CA PHE A 136 3.33 1.38 12.55
C PHE A 136 4.09 0.85 11.32
N SER A 137 3.39 0.24 10.36
CA SER A 137 3.99 -0.23 9.09
C SER A 137 4.55 0.92 8.26
N ILE A 138 3.79 2.03 8.14
CA ILE A 138 4.25 3.25 7.46
C ILE A 138 5.51 3.78 8.12
N PHE A 139 5.51 3.85 9.46
CA PHE A 139 6.66 4.29 10.23
C PHE A 139 7.89 3.38 9.99
N LEU A 140 7.72 2.07 10.03
CA LEU A 140 8.81 1.11 9.74
C LEU A 140 9.37 1.30 8.33
N ILE A 141 8.52 1.48 7.32
CA ILE A 141 8.96 1.71 5.94
C ILE A 141 9.76 3.00 5.85
N TYR A 142 9.27 4.07 6.46
CA TYR A 142 9.98 5.36 6.51
C TYR A 142 11.36 5.21 7.16
N ARG A 143 11.44 4.53 8.31
CA ARG A 143 12.72 4.28 9.00
C ARG A 143 13.64 3.38 8.20
N CYS A 144 13.12 2.36 7.53
CA CYS A 144 13.87 1.50 6.63
C CYS A 144 14.54 2.31 5.51
N ILE A 145 13.79 3.18 4.84
CA ILE A 145 14.32 4.07 3.78
C ILE A 145 15.47 4.93 4.31
N GLN A 146 15.32 5.50 5.51
CA GLN A 146 16.35 6.32 6.13
C GLN A 146 17.61 5.53 6.50
N VAL A 147 17.45 4.37 7.15
CA VAL A 147 18.57 3.54 7.65
C VAL A 147 19.39 2.98 6.49
N PHE A 148 18.74 2.54 5.41
CA PHE A 148 19.43 2.03 4.23
C PHE A 148 19.86 3.11 3.23
N HIS A 149 19.60 4.38 3.55
CA HIS A 149 19.91 5.53 2.69
C HIS A 149 19.39 5.38 1.25
N PHE A 150 18.18 4.82 1.09
CA PHE A 150 17.56 4.71 -0.23
C PHE A 150 17.14 6.10 -0.73
N ASP A 151 17.76 6.55 -1.82
CA ASP A 151 17.38 7.79 -2.51
C ASP A 151 16.69 7.48 -3.84
N PHE A 152 15.41 7.11 -3.77
CA PHE A 152 14.61 6.82 -4.94
C PHE A 152 14.47 8.03 -5.89
N SER A 153 14.66 9.25 -5.40
CA SER A 153 14.49 10.46 -6.21
C SER A 153 15.59 10.62 -7.27
N THR A 154 16.81 10.17 -6.94
CA THR A 154 17.97 10.21 -7.82
C THR A 154 17.97 9.10 -8.85
N TRP A 155 17.17 8.05 -8.65
CA TRP A 155 17.07 6.93 -9.59
C TRP A 155 16.76 7.39 -11.02
N ARG A 156 15.95 8.45 -11.19
CA ARG A 156 15.65 9.00 -12.52
C ARG A 156 16.88 9.53 -13.28
N GLN A 157 17.92 9.96 -12.56
CA GLN A 157 19.16 10.53 -13.12
C GLN A 157 20.18 9.42 -13.45
N TYR A 158 20.29 8.41 -12.58
CA TYR A 158 21.31 7.36 -12.67
C TYR A 158 20.87 6.10 -13.43
N PHE A 159 19.56 5.82 -13.54
CA PHE A 159 19.04 4.71 -14.35
C PHE A 159 19.10 5.01 -15.87
N GLN A 160 20.31 5.04 -16.42
CA GLN A 160 20.55 5.16 -17.85
C GLN A 160 20.69 3.78 -18.54
N SER A 161 21.02 2.74 -17.78
CA SER A 161 21.21 1.40 -18.35
C SER A 161 19.89 0.71 -18.71
N HIS A 162 19.89 0.01 -19.85
CA HIS A 162 18.72 -0.75 -20.32
C HIS A 162 18.34 -1.88 -19.35
N ARG A 163 19.33 -2.52 -18.71
CA ARG A 163 19.12 -3.59 -17.71
C ARG A 163 18.38 -3.07 -16.48
N ALA A 164 18.83 -1.95 -15.93
CA ALA A 164 18.19 -1.33 -14.77
C ALA A 164 16.75 -0.88 -15.12
N SER A 165 16.54 -0.35 -16.33
CA SER A 165 15.18 -0.04 -16.82
C SER A 165 14.27 -1.27 -16.86
N LYS A 166 14.75 -2.42 -17.36
CA LYS A 166 13.97 -3.67 -17.40
C LYS A 166 13.66 -4.18 -15.99
N LEU A 167 14.63 -4.12 -15.08
CA LEU A 167 14.44 -4.51 -13.68
C LEU A 167 13.39 -3.63 -12.98
N LEU A 168 13.36 -2.32 -13.25
CA LEU A 168 12.36 -1.42 -12.68
C LEU A 168 10.95 -1.77 -13.18
N VAL A 169 10.80 -2.03 -14.48
CA VAL A 169 9.51 -2.47 -15.06
C VAL A 169 9.08 -3.81 -14.46
N PHE A 170 10.01 -4.76 -14.33
CA PHE A 170 9.74 -6.04 -13.67
C PHE A 170 9.30 -5.85 -12.22
N THR A 171 9.95 -4.96 -11.48
CA THR A 171 9.60 -4.63 -10.09
C THR A 171 8.20 -4.04 -10.01
N ASN A 172 7.85 -3.09 -10.89
CA ASN A 172 6.50 -2.53 -10.96
C ASN A 172 5.44 -3.59 -11.27
N SER A 173 5.70 -4.45 -12.25
CA SER A 173 4.79 -5.55 -12.59
C SER A 173 4.63 -6.52 -11.43
N SER A 174 5.72 -6.83 -10.71
CA SER A 174 5.67 -7.69 -9.53
C SER A 174 4.84 -7.07 -8.39
N MET A 175 4.94 -5.74 -8.21
CA MET A 175 4.16 -4.99 -7.21
C MET A 175 2.67 -5.05 -7.53
N ALA A 176 2.31 -4.81 -8.79
CA ALA A 176 0.93 -4.94 -9.26
C ALA A 176 0.41 -6.37 -9.10
N LEU A 177 1.19 -7.37 -9.51
CA LEU A 177 0.80 -8.78 -9.42
C LEU A 177 0.61 -9.22 -7.97
N TYR A 178 1.52 -8.86 -7.06
CA TYR A 178 1.36 -9.14 -5.64
C TYR A 178 0.06 -8.52 -5.10
N TYR A 179 -0.18 -7.25 -5.41
CA TYR A 179 -1.36 -6.53 -4.94
C TYR A 179 -2.65 -7.21 -5.43
N LEU A 180 -2.68 -7.62 -6.71
CA LEU A 180 -3.80 -8.34 -7.31
C LEU A 180 -3.96 -9.77 -6.78
N CYS A 181 -2.89 -10.54 -6.61
CA CYS A 181 -2.96 -11.93 -6.11
C CYS A 181 -3.49 -11.98 -4.68
N VAL A 182 -2.98 -11.11 -3.81
CA VAL A 182 -3.39 -11.05 -2.41
C VAL A 182 -4.87 -10.64 -2.29
N GLN A 183 -5.36 -9.79 -3.19
CA GLN A 183 -6.77 -9.40 -3.26
C GLN A 183 -7.66 -10.46 -3.92
N GLY A 184 -7.20 -11.11 -4.98
CA GLY A 184 -7.94 -12.18 -5.65
C GLY A 184 -8.28 -13.33 -4.71
N ILE A 185 -7.40 -13.63 -3.74
CA ILE A 185 -7.66 -14.63 -2.70
C ILE A 185 -8.71 -14.14 -1.69
N ASP A 186 -8.76 -12.84 -1.38
CA ASP A 186 -9.82 -12.26 -0.55
C ASP A 186 -11.20 -12.42 -1.24
N VAL A 187 -11.28 -12.29 -2.57
CA VAL A 187 -12.52 -12.48 -3.35
C VAL A 187 -12.97 -13.94 -3.44
N MET A 188 -12.04 -14.89 -3.56
CA MET A 188 -12.35 -16.32 -3.59
C MET A 188 -12.59 -16.90 -2.20
N SER A 189 -12.36 -16.13 -1.14
CA SER A 189 -12.51 -16.59 0.24
C SER A 189 -13.92 -17.00 0.68
N PRO A 190 -15.04 -16.49 0.11
CA PRO A 190 -16.37 -17.00 0.44
C PRO A 190 -16.61 -18.46 -0.01
N SER A 191 -15.85 -18.96 -1.00
CA SER A 191 -16.01 -20.32 -1.54
C SER A 191 -14.94 -21.32 -1.07
N LEU A 192 -13.87 -20.85 -0.41
CA LEU A 192 -12.80 -21.66 0.16
C LEU A 192 -12.81 -21.62 1.68
N SER A 193 -12.47 -22.73 2.34
CA SER A 193 -12.33 -22.78 3.79
C SER A 193 -11.38 -21.68 4.30
N GLY A 194 -11.83 -20.87 5.27
CA GLY A 194 -11.12 -19.67 5.73
C GLY A 194 -9.70 -19.90 6.27
N LEU A 195 -9.38 -21.14 6.66
CA LEU A 195 -8.02 -21.56 7.05
C LEU A 195 -7.09 -21.69 5.84
N ALA A 196 -7.56 -22.30 4.74
CA ALA A 196 -6.76 -22.48 3.53
C ALA A 196 -6.43 -21.13 2.85
N THR A 197 -7.37 -20.19 2.87
CA THR A 197 -7.17 -18.83 2.31
C THR A 197 -6.18 -18.01 3.13
N THR A 198 -6.20 -18.14 4.46
CA THR A 198 -5.24 -17.48 5.35
C THR A 198 -3.82 -18.03 5.16
N THR A 199 -3.67 -19.36 5.08
CA THR A 199 -2.37 -20.00 4.84
C THR A 199 -1.79 -19.61 3.49
N ALA A 200 -2.58 -19.65 2.41
CA ALA A 200 -2.13 -19.23 1.07
C ALA A 200 -1.64 -17.78 1.05
N ARG A 201 -2.38 -16.86 1.71
CA ARG A 201 -1.99 -15.46 1.83
C ARG A 201 -0.68 -15.28 2.59
N SER A 202 -0.50 -16.01 3.69
CA SER A 202 0.74 -15.92 4.48
C SER A 202 1.96 -16.34 3.65
N ILE A 203 1.84 -17.41 2.85
CA ILE A 203 2.92 -17.89 1.96
C ILE A 203 3.25 -16.86 0.89
N ILE A 204 2.24 -16.28 0.23
CA ILE A 204 2.44 -15.24 -0.79
C ILE A 204 3.11 -14.01 -0.18
N VAL A 205 2.68 -13.58 1.01
CA VAL A 205 3.28 -12.45 1.72
C VAL A 205 4.73 -12.75 2.04
N LEU A 206 5.06 -13.92 2.59
CA LEU A 206 6.44 -14.28 2.92
C LEU A 206 7.34 -14.33 1.69
N PHE A 207 6.90 -15.02 0.64
CA PHE A 207 7.63 -15.14 -0.62
C PHE A 207 7.86 -13.77 -1.25
N TYR A 208 6.80 -12.96 -1.36
CA TYR A 208 6.89 -11.65 -1.97
C TYR A 208 7.70 -10.67 -1.11
N PHE A 209 7.67 -10.79 0.22
CA PHE A 209 8.51 -9.98 1.11
C PHE A 209 10.00 -10.13 0.78
N ILE A 210 10.46 -11.38 0.63
CA ILE A 210 11.85 -11.69 0.28
C ILE A 210 12.17 -11.19 -1.14
N LEU A 211 11.27 -11.44 -2.11
CA LEU A 211 11.44 -11.00 -3.48
C LEU A 211 11.53 -9.46 -3.57
N PHE A 212 10.63 -8.76 -2.89
CA PHE A 212 10.53 -7.30 -2.89
C PHE A 212 11.81 -6.66 -2.37
N LEU A 213 12.31 -7.11 -1.21
CA LEU A 213 13.59 -6.64 -0.66
C LEU A 213 14.76 -6.92 -1.61
N THR A 214 14.80 -8.12 -2.19
CA THR A 214 15.86 -8.50 -3.14
C THR A 214 15.85 -7.59 -4.37
N LEU A 215 14.67 -7.29 -4.92
CA LEU A 215 14.51 -6.38 -6.06
C LEU A 215 14.93 -4.95 -5.72
N LEU A 216 14.56 -4.44 -4.55
CA LEU A 216 14.99 -3.10 -4.10
C LEU A 216 16.51 -3.01 -3.95
N ILE A 217 17.13 -3.99 -3.31
CA ILE A 217 18.60 -4.04 -3.16
C ILE A 217 19.27 -4.12 -4.53
N HIS A 218 18.72 -4.92 -5.44
CA HIS A 218 19.29 -5.07 -6.78
C HIS A 218 19.13 -3.80 -7.62
N LEU A 219 17.99 -3.10 -7.54
CA LEU A 219 17.77 -1.80 -8.17
C LEU A 219 18.75 -0.74 -7.65
N GLU A 220 18.98 -0.71 -6.35
CA GLU A 220 19.90 0.24 -5.70
C GLU A 220 21.35 0.09 -6.19
N ARG A 221 21.78 -1.13 -6.54
CA ARG A 221 23.12 -1.38 -7.11
C ARG A 221 23.34 -0.75 -8.49
N TYR A 222 22.29 -0.34 -9.19
CA TYR A 222 22.42 0.33 -10.49
C TYR A 222 22.47 1.86 -10.38
N VAL A 223 22.32 2.40 -9.17
CA VAL A 223 22.32 3.85 -8.89
C VAL A 223 23.64 4.28 -8.27
N LYS A 224 24.24 3.42 -7.45
CA LYS A 224 25.61 3.54 -6.94
C LYS A 224 26.64 3.11 -7.97
#